data_AF-A0A673KQE2-F1
#
_entry.id   AF-A0A673KQE2-F1
#
_cell.length_a   1.000
_cell.length_b   1.000
_cell.length_c   1.000
_cell.angle_alpha   90.00
_cell.angle_beta   90.00
_cell.angle_gamma   90.00
#
_symmetry.space_group_name_H-M   'P 1'
#
loop_
_entity.id
_entity.type
_entity.pdbx_description
1 polymer ?
#
loop_
_entity_poly.entity_id
_entity_poly.type
_entity_poly.pdbx_seq_one_letter_code
_entity_poly.pdbx_strand_id
1 'polypeptide(L)'
;RSAFSCLFADEKDPAKLAQKAQKLRAIFHYFNTVTNKTIPDGLVTFERTSIQKSQLPKWKKQKKTLTNLHISPEGSIEHEGTGMLQVEFASNYIGGVLGSGLVQEEILFFMSPELIVARLFTEKLADNECLKITGTMYSFTSGYSKTFSWVGPYNDCMKDNWKRRYRQIVAIDALDFKNPKDQYTKENIKRELNKAFVGFHGKPETAIATGNWGCGAFNGDPKLKALIQLMAAAVAGRDVAYFTAGNKELAKEIQRMHEILTINKVTVGKLYKLLKKFCGNYTHESGSPIDLYKLIREKIGQKDNLL
;
A
#
# COMPACT_ATOMS: atom_id res chain seq x y z
N ARG A 1 2.54 -15.82 21.46
CA ARG A 1 4.03 -15.88 21.36
C ARG A 1 4.52 -14.47 21.04
N SER A 2 5.52 -13.96 21.76
CA SER A 2 6.05 -12.62 21.47
C SER A 2 6.72 -12.61 20.10
N ALA A 3 6.60 -11.49 19.39
CA ALA A 3 7.19 -11.30 18.06
C ALA A 3 8.68 -11.70 18.00
N PHE A 4 9.45 -11.35 19.02
CA PHE A 4 10.89 -11.58 19.02
C PHE A 4 11.26 -13.04 19.31
N SER A 5 10.43 -13.78 20.04
CA SER A 5 10.70 -15.21 20.31
C SER A 5 10.77 -16.05 19.03
N CYS A 6 10.02 -15.67 17.98
CA CYS A 6 10.05 -16.35 16.69
C CYS A 6 11.36 -16.15 15.93
N LEU A 7 12.07 -15.03 16.14
CA LEU A 7 13.36 -14.75 15.51
C LEU A 7 14.46 -15.71 15.99
N PHE A 8 14.33 -16.19 17.23
CA PHE A 8 15.30 -17.10 17.88
C PHE A 8 14.85 -18.56 17.91
N ALA A 9 13.69 -18.88 17.31
CA ALA A 9 13.24 -20.27 17.21
C ALA A 9 14.23 -21.09 16.38
N ASP A 10 14.38 -22.37 16.72
CA ASP A 10 15.23 -23.29 15.95
C ASP A 10 14.83 -23.32 14.47
N GLU A 11 15.84 -23.32 13.60
CA GLU A 11 15.67 -23.44 12.15
C GLU A 11 16.78 -24.32 11.59
N LYS A 12 16.38 -25.37 10.87
CA LYS A 12 17.30 -26.36 10.30
C LYS A 12 17.52 -26.15 8.80
N ASP A 13 16.63 -25.42 8.14
CA ASP A 13 16.77 -25.07 6.73
C ASP A 13 17.84 -23.97 6.57
N PRO A 14 18.96 -24.23 5.86
CA PRO A 14 20.05 -23.26 5.70
C PRO A 14 19.60 -21.94 5.05
N ALA A 15 18.65 -21.99 4.12
CA ALA A 15 18.16 -20.79 3.43
C ALA A 15 17.33 -19.91 4.39
N LYS A 16 16.49 -20.53 5.22
CA LYS A 16 15.73 -19.81 6.25
C LYS A 16 16.62 -19.31 7.37
N LEU A 17 17.66 -20.05 7.73
CA LEU A 17 18.66 -19.61 8.71
C LEU A 17 19.40 -18.36 8.21
N ALA A 18 19.80 -18.33 6.93
CA ALA A 18 20.40 -17.15 6.31
C ALA A 18 19.46 -15.94 6.36
N GLN A 19 18.16 -16.13 6.08
CA GLN A 19 17.17 -15.05 6.20
C GLN A 19 17.01 -14.57 7.64
N LYS A 20 16.96 -15.49 8.63
CA LYS A 20 16.94 -15.11 10.05
C LYS A 20 18.17 -14.27 10.42
N ALA A 21 19.35 -14.63 9.91
CA ALA A 21 20.56 -13.85 10.14
C ALA A 21 20.43 -12.41 9.58
N GLN A 22 19.85 -12.23 8.38
CA GLN A 22 19.59 -10.89 7.82
C GLN A 22 18.59 -10.09 8.67
N LYS A 23 17.51 -10.72 9.16
CA LYS A 23 16.56 -10.09 10.09
C LYS A 23 17.25 -9.63 11.37
N LEU A 24 18.05 -10.50 11.98
CA LEU A 24 18.80 -10.19 13.20
C LEU A 24 19.83 -9.09 12.98
N ARG A 25 20.52 -9.06 11.82
CA ARG A 25 21.43 -7.96 11.48
C ARG A 25 20.74 -6.60 11.51
N ALA A 26 19.55 -6.48 10.91
CA ALA A 26 18.78 -5.23 10.91
C ALA A 26 18.38 -4.80 12.34
N ILE A 27 17.91 -5.75 13.16
CA ILE A 27 17.51 -5.48 14.55
C ILE A 27 18.70 -5.13 15.44
N PHE A 28 19.80 -5.87 15.35
CA PHE A 28 21.02 -5.58 16.10
C PHE A 28 21.67 -4.27 15.66
N HIS A 29 21.58 -3.93 14.38
CA HIS A 29 22.02 -2.61 13.89
C HIS A 29 21.24 -1.49 14.59
N TYR A 30 19.92 -1.61 14.68
CA TYR A 30 19.08 -0.64 15.41
C TYR A 30 19.50 -0.54 16.89
N PHE A 31 19.54 -1.66 17.62
CA PHE A 31 19.90 -1.64 19.04
C PHE A 31 21.30 -1.06 19.28
N ASN A 32 22.31 -1.50 18.52
CA ASN A 32 23.66 -0.97 18.63
C ASN A 32 23.71 0.54 18.33
N THR A 33 22.89 1.02 17.39
CA THR A 33 22.83 2.45 17.07
C THR A 33 22.27 3.25 18.24
N VAL A 34 21.13 2.83 18.80
CA VAL A 34 20.43 3.59 19.86
C VAL A 34 21.07 3.45 21.25
N THR A 35 21.86 2.39 21.50
CA THR A 35 22.54 2.20 22.80
C THR A 35 23.99 2.66 22.81
N ASN A 36 24.73 2.45 21.72
CA ASN A 36 26.20 2.61 21.73
C ASN A 36 26.71 3.76 20.85
N LYS A 37 26.00 4.11 19.78
CA LYS A 37 26.48 5.12 18.82
C LYS A 37 25.90 6.50 19.06
N THR A 38 24.59 6.58 19.22
CA THR A 38 23.88 7.87 19.29
C THR A 38 22.64 7.70 20.14
N ILE A 39 22.41 8.64 21.05
CA ILE A 39 21.13 8.75 21.73
C ILE A 39 20.16 9.39 20.73
N PRO A 40 19.08 8.71 20.29
CA PRO A 40 18.13 9.30 19.36
C PRO A 40 17.49 10.55 19.99
N ASP A 41 17.59 11.68 19.30
CA ASP A 41 17.06 12.98 19.74
C ASP A 41 15.84 13.44 18.91
N GLY A 42 15.35 12.56 18.04
CA GLY A 42 14.19 12.79 17.16
C GLY A 42 12.87 12.32 17.77
N LEU A 43 11.78 12.59 17.05
CA LEU A 43 10.45 12.11 17.40
C LEU A 43 9.92 11.14 16.35
N VAL A 44 9.04 10.23 16.78
CA VAL A 44 8.19 9.41 15.91
C VAL A 44 6.74 9.68 16.29
N THR A 45 5.90 10.02 15.32
CA THR A 45 4.46 10.23 15.54
C THR A 45 3.69 9.02 15.03
N PHE A 46 2.79 8.49 15.87
CA PHE A 46 1.80 7.49 15.50
C PHE A 46 0.42 8.13 15.56
N GLU A 47 -0.29 8.17 14.43
CA GLU A 47 -1.59 8.82 14.30
C GLU A 47 -2.62 7.79 13.82
N ARG A 48 -3.54 7.39 14.70
CA ARG A 48 -4.74 6.63 14.30
C ARG A 48 -5.77 7.61 13.75
N THR A 49 -6.00 7.57 12.45
CA THR A 49 -7.01 8.40 11.79
C THR A 49 -8.31 7.61 11.66
N SER A 50 -9.43 8.19 12.08
CA SER A 50 -10.78 7.63 11.88
C SER A 50 -11.67 8.67 11.21
N ILE A 51 -12.17 8.39 10.01
CA ILE A 51 -13.06 9.30 9.28
C ILE A 51 -14.51 8.88 9.50
N GLN A 52 -15.36 9.80 9.93
CA GLN A 52 -16.77 9.49 10.14
C GLN A 52 -17.46 9.14 8.81
N LYS A 53 -18.44 8.24 8.87
CA LYS A 53 -19.20 7.80 7.67
C LYS A 53 -19.83 8.96 6.89
N SER A 54 -20.22 10.03 7.58
CA SER A 54 -20.78 11.25 6.99
C SER A 54 -19.77 12.06 6.17
N GLN A 55 -18.48 11.96 6.52
CA GLN A 55 -17.37 12.67 5.87
C GLN A 55 -16.74 11.85 4.73
N LEU A 56 -17.05 10.55 4.63
CA LEU A 56 -16.56 9.72 3.53
C LEU A 56 -17.11 10.20 2.17
N PRO A 57 -16.33 10.05 1.09
CA PRO A 57 -16.73 10.55 -0.22
C PRO A 57 -18.03 9.93 -0.72
N LYS A 58 -18.94 10.78 -1.19
CA LYS A 58 -20.10 10.34 -1.97
C LYS A 58 -19.65 9.97 -3.39
N TRP A 59 -19.01 8.81 -3.56
CA TRP A 59 -18.32 8.37 -4.79
C TRP A 59 -19.09 8.64 -6.09
N LYS A 60 -20.39 8.29 -6.16
CA LYS A 60 -21.25 8.53 -7.35
C LYS A 60 -21.35 10.00 -7.79
N LYS A 61 -21.12 10.94 -6.87
CA LYS A 61 -21.26 12.40 -7.06
C LYS A 61 -19.91 13.10 -7.25
N GLN A 62 -18.79 12.39 -7.18
CA GLN A 62 -17.46 12.98 -7.31
C GLN A 62 -17.22 13.47 -8.75
N LYS A 63 -16.88 14.74 -8.88
CA LYS A 63 -16.62 15.41 -10.17
C LYS A 63 -15.13 15.49 -10.53
N LYS A 64 -14.23 15.17 -9.59
CA LYS A 64 -12.78 15.14 -9.84
C LYS A 64 -12.43 14.10 -10.90
N THR A 65 -11.44 14.40 -11.73
CA THR A 65 -10.78 13.45 -12.64
C THR A 65 -9.57 12.83 -11.95
N LEU A 66 -8.97 11.80 -12.55
CA LEU A 66 -7.74 11.21 -12.03
C LEU A 66 -6.60 12.24 -12.01
N THR A 67 -5.72 12.11 -11.01
CA THR A 67 -4.49 12.89 -10.81
C THR A 67 -3.32 12.30 -11.59
N ASN A 68 -2.12 12.88 -11.47
CA ASN A 68 -0.94 12.39 -12.19
C ASN A 68 -0.56 10.98 -11.71
N LEU A 69 -0.07 10.17 -12.63
CA LEU A 69 0.42 8.83 -12.38
C LEU A 69 1.85 8.69 -12.90
N HIS A 70 2.78 8.37 -12.01
CA HIS A 70 4.03 7.72 -12.34
C HIS A 70 3.85 6.22 -12.12
N ILE A 71 4.25 5.38 -13.08
CA ILE A 71 4.15 3.93 -12.95
C ILE A 71 5.43 3.25 -13.41
N SER A 72 5.90 2.30 -12.61
CA SER A 72 7.16 1.60 -12.85
C SER A 72 7.04 0.12 -12.47
N PRO A 73 7.49 -0.82 -13.32
CA PRO A 73 7.67 -2.20 -12.91
C PRO A 73 8.90 -2.40 -12.03
N GLU A 74 9.92 -1.55 -12.17
CA GLU A 74 11.11 -1.57 -11.32
C GLU A 74 10.96 -0.64 -10.10
N GLY A 75 11.79 -0.87 -9.08
CA GLY A 75 11.78 -0.09 -7.83
C GLY A 75 10.79 -0.63 -6.79
N SER A 76 10.65 0.15 -5.72
CA SER A 76 9.96 -0.16 -4.48
C SER A 76 9.35 1.10 -3.86
N ILE A 77 8.36 0.91 -2.99
CA ILE A 77 7.73 2.03 -2.28
C ILE A 77 8.71 2.71 -1.33
N GLU A 78 9.57 1.91 -0.69
CA GLU A 78 10.45 2.32 0.39
C GLU A 78 11.64 3.14 -0.09
N HIS A 79 12.18 2.84 -1.28
CA HIS A 79 13.35 3.51 -1.81
C HIS A 79 12.97 4.67 -2.74
N GLU A 80 12.22 4.40 -3.81
CA GLU A 80 11.83 5.40 -4.81
C GLU A 80 10.71 6.33 -4.30
N GLY A 81 9.94 5.89 -3.31
CA GLY A 81 8.93 6.72 -2.63
C GLY A 81 9.48 7.60 -1.52
N THR A 82 10.78 7.89 -1.49
CA THR A 82 11.37 8.80 -0.48
C THR A 82 10.71 10.19 -0.58
N GLY A 83 10.27 10.73 0.57
CA GLY A 83 9.54 12.00 0.64
C GLY A 83 8.05 11.94 0.23
N MET A 84 7.58 10.80 -0.25
CA MET A 84 6.17 10.53 -0.55
C MET A 84 5.45 9.93 0.67
N LEU A 85 4.11 9.81 0.59
CA LEU A 85 3.36 8.96 1.50
C LEU A 85 3.50 7.51 1.06
N GLN A 86 4.24 6.72 1.83
CA GLN A 86 4.51 5.31 1.56
C GLN A 86 3.36 4.45 2.08
N VAL A 87 2.71 3.71 1.19
CA VAL A 87 1.60 2.83 1.57
C VAL A 87 2.15 1.50 2.07
N GLU A 88 1.78 1.14 3.29
CA GLU A 88 2.05 -0.16 3.88
C GLU A 88 0.82 -1.07 3.70
N PHE A 89 1.02 -2.23 3.06
CA PHE A 89 -0.03 -3.22 2.77
C PHE A 89 -0.29 -4.09 4.01
N ALA A 90 -0.84 -3.44 5.03
CA ALA A 90 -0.98 -4.00 6.36
C ALA A 90 -2.07 -5.07 6.47
N SER A 91 -1.98 -5.86 7.54
CA SER A 91 -3.14 -6.52 8.14
C SER A 91 -3.99 -5.52 8.94
N ASN A 92 -5.26 -5.84 9.20
CA ASN A 92 -6.08 -5.04 10.12
C ASN A 92 -5.59 -5.13 11.58
N TYR A 93 -4.69 -6.07 11.88
CA TYR A 93 -3.86 -6.06 13.09
C TYR A 93 -2.45 -5.63 12.71
N ILE A 94 -2.08 -4.39 13.08
CA ILE A 94 -0.77 -3.81 12.77
C ILE A 94 0.36 -4.67 13.31
N GLY A 95 1.36 -4.88 12.46
CA GLY A 95 2.58 -5.61 12.79
C GLY A 95 2.35 -7.09 13.06
N GLY A 96 1.20 -7.66 12.66
CA GLY A 96 0.79 -9.04 12.94
C GLY A 96 1.76 -10.11 12.47
N VAL A 97 2.77 -9.76 11.66
CA VAL A 97 3.57 -10.70 10.87
C VAL A 97 5.04 -10.83 11.28
N LEU A 98 5.41 -10.53 12.54
CA LEU A 98 6.77 -10.82 13.04
C LEU A 98 7.08 -12.34 13.24
N GLY A 99 6.35 -13.22 12.54
CA GLY A 99 6.59 -14.67 12.52
C GLY A 99 7.56 -15.09 11.42
N SER A 100 7.18 -16.10 10.62
CA SER A 100 7.98 -16.61 9.49
C SER A 100 7.93 -15.72 8.25
N GLY A 101 6.98 -14.77 8.20
CA GLY A 101 6.78 -13.92 7.04
C GLY A 101 7.94 -12.96 6.80
N LEU A 102 8.06 -12.56 5.54
CA LEU A 102 9.09 -11.66 5.03
C LEU A 102 8.53 -10.96 3.78
N VAL A 103 7.29 -10.48 3.92
CA VAL A 103 6.60 -9.69 2.91
C VAL A 103 6.72 -8.21 3.28
N GLN A 104 5.94 -7.33 2.65
CA GLN A 104 6.18 -5.89 2.73
C GLN A 104 6.17 -5.33 4.17
N GLU A 105 5.18 -5.73 4.98
CA GLU A 105 5.03 -5.24 6.37
C GLU A 105 6.25 -5.59 7.23
N GLU A 106 6.78 -6.81 7.13
CA GLU A 106 7.93 -7.23 7.93
C GLU A 106 9.21 -6.54 7.50
N ILE A 107 9.43 -6.40 6.18
CA ILE A 107 10.58 -5.66 5.64
C ILE A 107 10.58 -4.25 6.21
N LEU A 108 9.42 -3.58 6.21
CA LEU A 108 9.28 -2.25 6.77
C LEU A 108 9.65 -2.19 8.27
N PHE A 109 9.25 -3.20 9.06
CA PHE A 109 9.58 -3.29 10.49
C PHE A 109 11.07 -3.56 10.73
N PHE A 110 11.76 -4.28 9.84
CA PHE A 110 13.22 -4.45 9.93
C PHE A 110 13.99 -3.19 9.50
N MET A 111 13.48 -2.48 8.49
CA MET A 111 14.01 -1.17 8.11
C MET A 111 13.82 -0.14 9.23
N SER A 112 12.72 -0.24 9.98
CA SER A 112 12.28 0.79 10.94
C SER A 112 11.77 0.14 12.23
N PRO A 113 12.66 -0.39 13.11
CA PRO A 113 12.24 -1.18 14.27
C PRO A 113 11.37 -0.45 15.30
N GLU A 114 11.36 0.88 15.31
CA GLU A 114 10.43 1.66 16.13
C GLU A 114 8.96 1.37 15.79
N LEU A 115 8.64 0.90 14.58
CA LEU A 115 7.30 0.48 14.20
C LEU A 115 6.76 -0.67 15.05
N ILE A 116 7.64 -1.46 15.65
CA ILE A 116 7.26 -2.59 16.52
C ILE A 116 6.43 -2.10 17.71
N VAL A 117 6.71 -0.89 18.23
CA VAL A 117 5.97 -0.34 19.39
C VAL A 117 4.51 -0.04 19.05
N ALA A 118 4.16 0.17 17.77
CA ALA A 118 2.78 0.38 17.35
C ALA A 118 1.87 -0.78 17.75
N ARG A 119 2.41 -2.00 17.83
CA ARG A 119 1.68 -3.20 18.27
C ARG A 119 1.20 -3.14 19.71
N LEU A 120 1.84 -2.33 20.55
CA LEU A 120 1.52 -2.21 21.98
C LEU A 120 0.22 -1.43 22.20
N PHE A 121 -0.04 -0.43 21.37
CA PHE A 121 -1.12 0.54 21.59
C PHE A 121 -2.10 0.69 20.42
N THR A 122 -1.90 -0.04 19.32
CA THR A 122 -2.82 0.01 18.18
C THR A 122 -3.77 -1.18 18.19
N GLU A 123 -5.00 -0.97 18.63
CA GLU A 123 -6.10 -1.93 18.45
C GLU A 123 -6.38 -2.17 16.96
N LYS A 124 -6.98 -3.32 16.62
CA LYS A 124 -7.45 -3.66 15.27
C LYS A 124 -8.09 -2.46 14.56
N LEU A 125 -7.69 -2.21 13.32
CA LEU A 125 -8.24 -1.13 12.49
C LEU A 125 -9.66 -1.49 12.02
N ALA A 126 -10.59 -0.57 12.18
CA ALA A 126 -11.91 -0.62 11.56
C ALA A 126 -11.86 -0.19 10.09
N ASP A 127 -12.93 -0.44 9.32
CA ASP A 127 -13.00 -0.14 7.89
C ASP A 127 -12.81 1.35 7.54
N ASN A 128 -13.07 2.25 8.49
CA ASN A 128 -12.93 3.70 8.32
C ASN A 128 -11.68 4.28 9.00
N GLU A 129 -10.72 3.42 9.36
CA GLU A 129 -9.51 3.80 10.07
C GLU A 129 -8.22 3.50 9.31
N CYS A 130 -7.15 4.22 9.60
CA CYS A 130 -5.78 3.88 9.20
C CYS A 130 -4.81 4.26 10.33
N LEU A 131 -3.59 3.75 10.26
CA LEU A 131 -2.49 4.19 11.12
C LEU A 131 -1.44 4.89 10.26
N LYS A 132 -1.16 6.16 10.55
CA LYS A 132 -0.06 6.91 9.93
C LYS A 132 1.10 7.00 10.89
N ILE A 133 2.31 6.88 10.35
CA ILE A 133 3.53 6.87 11.13
C ILE A 133 4.54 7.79 10.45
N THR A 134 5.12 8.72 11.20
CA THR A 134 6.07 9.70 10.67
C THR A 134 7.34 9.69 11.51
N GLY A 135 8.50 9.60 10.85
CA GLY A 135 9.79 9.86 11.50
C GLY A 135 10.74 8.68 11.70
N THR A 136 10.49 7.50 11.12
CA THR A 136 11.26 6.28 11.43
C THR A 136 11.96 5.63 10.23
N MET A 137 13.25 5.31 10.37
CA MET A 137 14.05 4.46 9.48
C MET A 137 15.46 4.24 10.07
N TYR A 138 16.04 3.05 9.96
CA TYR A 138 17.40 2.73 10.47
C TYR A 138 18.23 1.89 9.51
N SER A 139 17.60 0.98 8.79
CA SER A 139 18.30 0.08 7.88
C SER A 139 17.84 0.28 6.44
N PHE A 140 18.79 0.23 5.52
CA PHE A 140 18.54 -0.03 4.11
C PHE A 140 18.55 -1.54 3.88
N THR A 141 17.52 -2.05 3.21
CA THR A 141 17.36 -3.46 2.87
C THR A 141 17.15 -3.59 1.38
N SER A 142 17.35 -4.76 0.82
CA SER A 142 17.04 -5.06 -0.58
C SER A 142 16.42 -6.44 -0.70
N GLY A 143 15.84 -6.71 -1.88
CA GLY A 143 15.16 -7.96 -2.15
C GLY A 143 13.82 -8.10 -1.42
N TYR A 144 13.15 -9.21 -1.67
CA TYR A 144 11.81 -9.48 -1.15
C TYR A 144 11.67 -10.96 -0.83
N SER A 145 11.02 -11.29 0.29
CA SER A 145 10.85 -12.68 0.73
C SER A 145 12.18 -13.45 0.75
N LYS A 146 12.37 -14.40 -0.17
CA LYS A 146 13.52 -15.28 -0.20
C LYS A 146 14.84 -14.57 -0.49
N THR A 147 14.81 -13.44 -1.18
CA THR A 147 15.99 -12.67 -1.59
C THR A 147 16.30 -11.52 -0.65
N PHE A 148 15.58 -11.41 0.47
CA PHE A 148 15.79 -10.32 1.42
C PHE A 148 17.22 -10.29 1.96
N SER A 149 17.79 -9.10 1.96
CA SER A 149 19.12 -8.83 2.47
C SER A 149 19.13 -7.50 3.23
N TRP A 150 19.80 -7.48 4.38
CA TRP A 150 20.21 -6.23 5.00
C TRP A 150 21.42 -5.70 4.22
N VAL A 151 21.32 -4.47 3.73
CA VAL A 151 22.35 -3.85 2.90
C VAL A 151 23.27 -2.98 3.74
N GLY A 152 22.70 -2.18 4.65
CA GLY A 152 23.49 -1.20 5.39
C GLY A 152 22.68 -0.27 6.28
N PRO A 153 23.37 0.63 7.00
CA PRO A 153 22.72 1.71 7.75
C PRO A 153 22.00 2.66 6.80
N TYR A 154 20.85 3.17 7.22
CA TYR A 154 20.17 4.28 6.56
C TYR A 154 20.65 5.61 7.14
N ASN A 155 21.46 6.33 6.36
CA ASN A 155 22.03 7.61 6.73
C ASN A 155 21.19 8.75 6.13
N ASP A 156 20.05 9.05 6.73
CA ASP A 156 19.28 10.25 6.40
C ASP A 156 19.24 11.20 7.59
N CYS A 157 19.51 12.47 7.30
CA CYS A 157 19.64 13.57 8.24
C CYS A 157 18.48 14.56 8.16
N MET A 158 17.58 14.45 7.16
CA MET A 158 16.49 15.41 7.01
C MET A 158 15.40 15.17 8.05
N LYS A 159 15.20 16.18 8.89
CA LYS A 159 14.18 16.20 9.92
C LYS A 159 13.25 17.40 9.73
N ASP A 160 11.99 17.24 10.09
CA ASP A 160 11.04 18.35 10.15
C ASP A 160 11.23 19.20 11.43
N ASN A 161 10.40 20.23 11.59
CA ASN A 161 10.45 21.14 12.75
C ASN A 161 10.19 20.43 14.10
N TRP A 162 9.65 19.21 14.10
CA TRP A 162 9.43 18.37 15.28
C TRP A 162 10.53 17.32 15.46
N LYS A 163 11.65 17.46 14.71
CA LYS A 163 12.76 16.50 14.69
C LYS A 163 12.36 15.10 14.23
N ARG A 164 11.27 14.95 13.49
CA ARG A 164 10.87 13.67 12.88
C ARG A 164 11.56 13.54 11.54
N ARG A 165 12.10 12.37 11.21
CA ARG A 165 12.66 12.11 9.87
C ARG A 165 11.58 12.36 8.79
N TYR A 166 11.98 12.87 7.63
CA TYR A 166 11.05 13.20 6.54
C TYR A 166 10.55 11.96 5.77
N ARG A 167 9.84 11.09 6.49
CA ARG A 167 9.26 9.85 5.97
C ARG A 167 7.92 9.60 6.62
N GLN A 168 6.89 9.43 5.81
CA GLN A 168 5.53 9.15 6.26
C GLN A 168 5.05 7.83 5.66
N ILE A 169 4.61 6.94 6.53
CA ILE A 169 4.04 5.63 6.19
C ILE A 169 2.56 5.67 6.55
N VAL A 170 1.72 5.02 5.74
CA VAL A 170 0.32 4.76 6.09
C VAL A 170 -0.01 3.28 5.96
N ALA A 171 -0.43 2.68 7.07
CA ALA A 171 -0.94 1.32 7.11
C ALA A 171 -2.43 1.30 6.78
N ILE A 172 -2.79 0.63 5.69
CA ILE A 172 -4.16 0.35 5.29
C ILE A 172 -4.33 -1.14 4.98
N ASP A 173 -5.36 -1.74 5.54
CA ASP A 173 -5.66 -3.16 5.36
C ASP A 173 -6.64 -3.38 4.20
N ALA A 174 -6.27 -4.23 3.24
CA ALA A 174 -7.18 -4.70 2.19
C ALA A 174 -8.06 -5.84 2.73
N LEU A 175 -9.20 -6.08 2.08
CA LEU A 175 -10.00 -7.29 2.34
C LEU A 175 -9.27 -8.52 1.78
N ASP A 176 -9.34 -9.62 2.53
CA ASP A 176 -8.90 -10.95 2.09
C ASP A 176 -10.04 -11.68 1.37
N PHE A 177 -9.89 -11.88 0.06
CA PHE A 177 -10.91 -12.51 -0.78
C PHE A 177 -10.66 -14.00 -0.95
N LYS A 178 -11.31 -14.83 -0.12
CA LYS A 178 -11.32 -16.30 -0.28
C LYS A 178 -11.91 -16.73 -1.62
N ASN A 179 -12.97 -16.04 -2.06
CA ASN A 179 -13.52 -16.16 -3.39
C ASN A 179 -13.19 -14.87 -4.17
N PRO A 180 -12.34 -14.94 -5.20
CA PRO A 180 -11.96 -13.77 -5.99
C PRO A 180 -13.13 -13.02 -6.63
N LYS A 181 -14.31 -13.64 -6.77
CA LYS A 181 -15.50 -12.96 -7.31
C LYS A 181 -16.07 -11.91 -6.35
N ASP A 182 -15.89 -12.09 -5.05
CA ASP A 182 -16.51 -11.24 -4.03
C ASP A 182 -15.98 -9.80 -4.06
N GLN A 183 -14.77 -9.58 -4.57
CA GLN A 183 -14.18 -8.25 -4.68
C GLN A 183 -14.96 -7.32 -5.61
N TYR A 184 -15.74 -7.87 -6.54
CA TYR A 184 -16.56 -7.12 -7.49
C TYR A 184 -17.96 -6.81 -6.97
N THR A 185 -18.25 -6.99 -5.68
CA THR A 185 -19.51 -6.50 -5.08
C THR A 185 -19.47 -4.99 -4.86
N LYS A 186 -20.64 -4.35 -4.83
CA LYS A 186 -20.74 -2.89 -4.65
C LYS A 186 -20.22 -2.46 -3.28
N GLU A 187 -20.42 -3.32 -2.30
CA GLU A 187 -20.06 -3.19 -0.90
C GLU A 187 -18.53 -3.26 -0.76
N ASN A 188 -17.89 -4.28 -1.33
CA ASN A 188 -16.45 -4.46 -1.24
C ASN A 188 -15.68 -3.38 -2.01
N ILE A 189 -16.09 -3.02 -3.24
CA ILE A 189 -15.48 -1.89 -3.95
C ILE A 189 -15.58 -0.59 -3.14
N LYS A 190 -16.75 -0.33 -2.53
CA LYS A 190 -16.94 0.88 -1.71
C LYS A 190 -16.08 0.85 -0.44
N ARG A 191 -15.95 -0.31 0.20
CA ARG A 191 -15.10 -0.49 1.39
C ARG A 191 -13.65 -0.16 1.06
N GLU A 192 -13.11 -0.74 -0.01
CA GLU A 192 -11.71 -0.53 -0.39
C GLU A 192 -11.43 0.90 -0.84
N LEU A 193 -12.36 1.53 -1.57
CA LEU A 193 -12.29 2.96 -1.89
C LEU A 193 -12.24 3.84 -0.63
N ASN A 194 -13.10 3.55 0.36
CA ASN A 194 -13.12 4.30 1.61
C ASN A 194 -11.82 4.11 2.40
N LYS A 195 -11.32 2.87 2.50
CA LYS A 195 -10.08 2.55 3.21
C LYS A 195 -8.88 3.27 2.59
N ALA A 196 -8.73 3.19 1.27
CA ALA A 196 -7.68 3.92 0.54
C ALA A 196 -7.81 5.44 0.75
N PHE A 197 -9.03 5.99 0.66
CA PHE A 197 -9.26 7.42 0.92
C PHE A 197 -8.87 7.83 2.34
N VAL A 198 -9.24 7.05 3.36
CA VAL A 198 -8.87 7.29 4.75
C VAL A 198 -7.35 7.33 4.91
N GLY A 199 -6.63 6.41 4.26
CA GLY A 199 -5.17 6.41 4.25
C GLY A 199 -4.55 7.64 3.57
N PHE A 200 -5.10 8.03 2.42
CA PHE A 200 -4.53 9.07 1.57
C PHE A 200 -4.91 10.49 2.01
N HIS A 201 -6.02 10.63 2.74
CA HIS A 201 -6.52 11.91 3.22
C HIS A 201 -5.64 12.50 4.33
N GLY A 202 -5.40 13.80 4.28
CA GLY A 202 -4.66 14.55 5.29
C GLY A 202 -3.41 15.23 4.74
N LYS A 203 -2.63 15.85 5.63
CA LYS A 203 -1.40 16.59 5.31
C LYS A 203 -0.14 15.81 5.77
N PRO A 204 1.03 16.08 5.19
CA PRO A 204 1.23 16.87 3.97
C PRO A 204 0.69 16.14 2.72
N GLU A 205 0.28 16.92 1.71
CA GLU A 205 -0.24 16.40 0.43
C GLU A 205 0.92 16.08 -0.54
N THR A 206 1.83 15.21 -0.12
CA THR A 206 2.87 14.66 -1.01
C THR A 206 2.26 13.64 -1.97
N ALA A 207 2.97 13.24 -3.02
CA ALA A 207 2.54 12.09 -3.84
C ALA A 207 2.41 10.82 -2.97
N ILE A 208 1.65 9.84 -3.45
CA ILE A 208 1.47 8.54 -2.79
C ILE A 208 2.35 7.52 -3.49
N ALA A 209 3.26 6.88 -2.77
CA ALA A 209 4.02 5.74 -3.25
C ALA A 209 3.29 4.45 -2.85
N THR A 210 2.78 3.70 -3.84
CA THR A 210 1.99 2.49 -3.63
C THR A 210 2.25 1.44 -4.71
N GLY A 211 1.47 0.36 -4.73
CA GLY A 211 1.57 -0.75 -5.67
C GLY A 211 0.38 -1.69 -5.55
N ASN A 212 0.63 -2.99 -5.70
CA ASN A 212 -0.38 -4.06 -5.75
C ASN A 212 -1.01 -4.39 -4.38
N TRP A 213 -1.64 -3.39 -3.76
CA TRP A 213 -2.26 -3.46 -2.44
C TRP A 213 -3.34 -4.54 -2.35
N GLY A 214 -3.11 -5.55 -1.51
CA GLY A 214 -4.04 -6.66 -1.29
C GLY A 214 -4.10 -7.69 -2.42
N CYS A 215 -3.14 -7.69 -3.37
CA CYS A 215 -3.19 -8.57 -4.53
C CYS A 215 -2.38 -9.87 -4.40
N GLY A 216 -1.49 -9.95 -3.41
CA GLY A 216 -0.72 -11.16 -3.11
C GLY A 216 -1.52 -12.14 -2.28
N ALA A 217 -1.18 -12.25 -0.99
CA ALA A 217 -1.83 -13.18 -0.06
C ALA A 217 -3.36 -12.99 0.07
N PHE A 218 -3.89 -11.81 -0.24
CA PHE A 218 -5.31 -11.45 -0.08
C PHE A 218 -6.13 -11.57 -1.38
N ASN A 219 -5.52 -12.08 -2.45
CA ASN A 219 -6.19 -12.47 -3.71
C ASN A 219 -6.98 -11.36 -4.43
N GLY A 220 -6.66 -10.09 -4.20
CA GLY A 220 -7.23 -8.97 -4.93
C GLY A 220 -6.74 -8.89 -6.38
N ASP A 221 -7.61 -8.45 -7.29
CA ASP A 221 -7.27 -8.14 -8.69
C ASP A 221 -6.43 -6.84 -8.74
N PRO A 222 -5.18 -6.89 -9.25
CA PRO A 222 -4.34 -5.71 -9.39
C PRO A 222 -4.95 -4.60 -10.24
N LYS A 223 -5.72 -4.93 -11.29
CA LYS A 223 -6.35 -3.94 -12.17
C LYS A 223 -7.45 -3.18 -11.43
N LEU A 224 -8.35 -3.89 -10.75
CA LEU A 224 -9.36 -3.28 -9.89
C LEU A 224 -8.74 -2.44 -8.76
N LYS A 225 -7.73 -2.98 -8.07
CA LYS A 225 -7.05 -2.29 -6.96
C LYS A 225 -6.34 -1.02 -7.41
N ALA A 226 -5.71 -1.02 -8.59
CA ALA A 226 -5.11 0.17 -9.17
C ALA A 226 -6.16 1.28 -9.40
N LEU A 227 -7.31 0.95 -10.02
CA LEU A 227 -8.40 1.92 -10.22
C LEU A 227 -8.94 2.47 -8.89
N ILE A 228 -9.11 1.60 -7.88
CA ILE A 228 -9.57 2.01 -6.54
C ILE A 228 -8.60 3.02 -5.92
N GLN A 229 -7.30 2.74 -5.96
CA GLN A 229 -6.29 3.63 -5.40
C GLN A 229 -6.21 4.97 -6.16
N LEU A 230 -6.24 4.94 -7.50
CA LEU A 230 -6.27 6.14 -8.35
C LEU A 230 -7.50 7.01 -8.06
N MET A 231 -8.68 6.41 -7.92
CA MET A 231 -9.90 7.12 -7.56
C MET A 231 -9.82 7.75 -6.18
N ALA A 232 -9.29 7.03 -5.19
CA ALA A 232 -9.12 7.53 -3.84
C ALA A 232 -8.11 8.68 -3.77
N ALA A 233 -6.96 8.54 -4.45
CA ALA A 233 -5.92 9.56 -4.55
C ALA A 233 -6.45 10.83 -5.22
N ALA A 234 -7.21 10.69 -6.31
CA ALA A 234 -7.87 11.82 -6.97
C ALA A 234 -8.81 12.58 -6.03
N VAL A 235 -9.61 11.87 -5.23
CA VAL A 235 -10.49 12.50 -4.25
C VAL A 235 -9.71 13.16 -3.12
N ALA A 236 -8.60 12.56 -2.68
CA ALA A 236 -7.67 13.14 -1.72
C ALA A 236 -6.84 14.31 -2.28
N GLY A 237 -6.81 14.49 -3.62
CA GLY A 237 -6.04 15.56 -4.28
C GLY A 237 -4.55 15.27 -4.35
N ARG A 238 -4.16 14.00 -4.54
CA ARG A 238 -2.76 13.56 -4.52
C ARG A 238 -2.41 12.79 -5.78
N ASP A 239 -1.19 13.01 -6.26
CA ASP A 239 -0.60 12.23 -7.36
C ASP A 239 -0.14 10.85 -6.85
N VAL A 240 0.04 9.90 -7.76
CA VAL A 240 0.39 8.51 -7.44
C VAL A 240 1.67 8.09 -8.15
N ALA A 241 2.61 7.51 -7.41
CA ALA A 241 3.69 6.68 -7.89
C ALA A 241 3.33 5.21 -7.62
N TYR A 242 3.15 4.42 -8.68
CA TYR A 242 2.67 3.04 -8.60
C TYR A 242 3.76 2.05 -9.04
N PHE A 243 4.14 1.14 -8.14
CA PHE A 243 5.16 0.13 -8.39
C PHE A 243 4.51 -1.25 -8.59
N THR A 244 4.70 -1.87 -9.76
CA THR A 244 4.03 -3.15 -10.11
C THR A 244 4.84 -4.40 -9.75
N ALA A 245 5.95 -4.25 -9.01
CA ALA A 245 6.78 -5.34 -8.49
C ALA A 245 7.26 -6.31 -9.60
N GLY A 246 7.86 -5.77 -10.65
CA GLY A 246 8.42 -6.49 -11.80
C GLY A 246 7.41 -6.82 -12.90
N ASN A 247 6.10 -6.61 -12.68
CA ASN A 247 5.08 -6.92 -13.68
C ASN A 247 4.97 -5.81 -14.74
N LYS A 248 5.76 -5.95 -15.81
CA LYS A 248 5.81 -4.99 -16.93
C LYS A 248 4.49 -4.91 -17.70
N GLU A 249 3.78 -6.02 -17.85
CA GLU A 249 2.52 -6.03 -18.57
C GLU A 249 1.43 -5.29 -17.79
N LEU A 250 1.32 -5.58 -16.50
CA LEU A 250 0.41 -4.84 -15.61
C LEU A 250 0.71 -3.34 -15.60
N ALA A 251 1.99 -2.95 -15.61
CA ALA A 251 2.36 -1.54 -15.68
C ALA A 251 1.82 -0.87 -16.96
N LYS A 252 2.01 -1.50 -18.13
CA LYS A 252 1.47 -1.02 -19.40
C LYS A 252 -0.05 -0.94 -19.39
N GLU A 253 -0.72 -1.97 -18.88
CA GLU A 253 -2.18 -2.02 -18.85
C GLU A 253 -2.77 -0.92 -17.96
N ILE A 254 -2.21 -0.71 -16.75
CA ILE A 254 -2.63 0.37 -15.84
C ILE A 254 -2.34 1.74 -16.47
N GLN A 255 -1.15 1.93 -17.05
CA GLN A 255 -0.76 3.19 -17.70
C GLN A 255 -1.74 3.54 -18.82
N ARG A 256 -1.98 2.60 -19.75
CA ARG A 256 -2.91 2.78 -20.87
C ARG A 256 -4.33 3.08 -20.37
N MET A 257 -4.79 2.40 -19.33
CA MET A 257 -6.11 2.67 -18.77
C MET A 257 -6.19 4.07 -18.14
N HIS A 258 -5.15 4.50 -17.40
CA HIS A 258 -5.08 5.85 -16.83
C HIS A 258 -5.11 6.92 -17.92
N GLU A 259 -4.33 6.76 -18.99
CA GLU A 259 -4.30 7.67 -20.14
C GLU A 259 -5.68 7.79 -20.79
N ILE A 260 -6.34 6.66 -21.06
CA ILE A 260 -7.70 6.63 -21.63
C ILE A 260 -8.68 7.39 -20.71
N LEU A 261 -8.66 7.12 -19.41
CA LEU A 261 -9.54 7.78 -18.45
C LEU A 261 -9.28 9.29 -18.37
N THR A 262 -8.01 9.70 -18.45
CA THR A 262 -7.57 11.09 -18.37
C THR A 262 -7.93 11.88 -19.63
N ILE A 263 -7.62 11.35 -20.82
CA ILE A 263 -7.95 11.96 -22.12
C ILE A 263 -9.46 12.17 -22.26
N ASN A 264 -10.25 11.18 -21.85
CA ASN A 264 -11.71 11.23 -21.91
C ASN A 264 -12.33 12.00 -20.73
N LYS A 265 -11.52 12.66 -19.89
CA LYS A 265 -11.94 13.44 -18.70
C LYS A 265 -12.96 12.69 -17.84
N VAL A 266 -12.73 11.40 -17.65
CA VAL A 266 -13.64 10.53 -16.87
C VAL A 266 -13.55 10.93 -15.41
N THR A 267 -14.66 11.39 -14.85
CA THR A 267 -14.75 11.72 -13.43
C THR A 267 -14.76 10.46 -12.57
N VAL A 268 -14.26 10.55 -11.34
CA VAL A 268 -14.35 9.49 -10.33
C VAL A 268 -15.78 8.99 -10.16
N GLY A 269 -16.77 9.90 -10.22
CA GLY A 269 -18.18 9.51 -10.15
C GLY A 269 -18.69 8.74 -11.37
N LYS A 270 -18.20 9.06 -12.58
CA LYS A 270 -18.50 8.28 -13.79
C LYS A 270 -17.82 6.91 -13.73
N LEU A 271 -16.54 6.85 -13.36
CA LEU A 271 -15.80 5.59 -13.20
C LEU A 271 -16.43 4.68 -12.15
N TYR A 272 -16.82 5.21 -10.99
CA TYR A 272 -17.53 4.45 -9.96
C TYR A 272 -18.85 3.85 -10.48
N LYS A 273 -19.60 4.58 -11.33
CA LYS A 273 -20.81 4.03 -11.97
C LYS A 273 -20.49 2.90 -12.94
N LEU A 274 -19.37 2.96 -13.67
CA LEU A 274 -18.92 1.88 -14.54
C LEU A 274 -18.53 0.64 -13.74
N LEU A 275 -17.76 0.79 -12.66
CA LEU A 275 -17.46 -0.30 -11.73
C LEU A 275 -18.74 -0.95 -11.20
N LYS A 276 -19.72 -0.14 -10.78
CA LYS A 276 -21.03 -0.65 -10.33
C LYS A 276 -21.81 -1.42 -11.40
N LYS A 277 -21.65 -1.09 -12.68
CA LYS A 277 -22.25 -1.83 -13.80
C LYS A 277 -21.52 -3.15 -14.01
N PHE A 278 -20.18 -3.14 -13.95
CA PHE A 278 -19.36 -4.35 -13.98
C PHE A 278 -19.81 -5.34 -12.88
N CYS A 279 -20.02 -4.86 -11.65
CA CYS A 279 -20.56 -5.66 -10.55
C CYS A 279 -21.84 -6.42 -10.94
N GLY A 280 -22.78 -5.73 -11.61
CA GLY A 280 -24.06 -6.31 -12.00
C GLY A 280 -23.92 -7.40 -13.06
N ASN A 281 -23.08 -7.20 -14.06
CA ASN A 281 -22.84 -8.21 -15.10
C ASN A 281 -22.15 -9.46 -14.52
N TYR A 282 -21.20 -9.25 -13.62
CA TYR A 282 -20.43 -10.32 -12.99
C TYR A 282 -21.26 -11.22 -12.07
N THR A 283 -22.38 -10.71 -11.52
CA THR A 283 -23.29 -11.50 -10.67
C THR A 283 -24.33 -12.30 -11.46
N HIS A 284 -24.56 -11.99 -12.74
CA HIS A 284 -25.68 -12.54 -13.51
C HIS A 284 -25.26 -13.50 -14.63
N GLU A 285 -24.01 -13.48 -15.09
CA GLU A 285 -23.57 -14.31 -16.21
C GLU A 285 -22.77 -15.55 -15.76
N SER A 286 -23.21 -16.72 -16.23
CA SER A 286 -22.52 -18.01 -16.14
C SER A 286 -21.45 -18.22 -17.24
N GLY A 287 -21.13 -17.16 -17.99
CA GLY A 287 -20.12 -17.16 -19.06
C GLY A 287 -18.71 -16.77 -18.59
N SER A 288 -17.76 -16.77 -19.54
CA SER A 288 -16.37 -16.34 -19.29
C SER A 288 -16.33 -14.92 -18.71
N PRO A 289 -15.50 -14.67 -17.67
CA PRO A 289 -15.45 -13.36 -17.02
C PRO A 289 -15.10 -12.25 -18.02
N ILE A 290 -15.96 -11.22 -18.11
CA ILE A 290 -15.65 -10.02 -18.90
C ILE A 290 -14.44 -9.32 -18.26
N ASP A 291 -13.43 -8.97 -19.05
CA ASP A 291 -12.27 -8.19 -18.57
C ASP A 291 -12.73 -6.77 -18.16
N LEU A 292 -12.37 -6.35 -16.94
CA LEU A 292 -12.78 -5.07 -16.37
C LEU A 292 -12.37 -3.88 -17.22
N TYR A 293 -11.12 -3.90 -17.70
CA TYR A 293 -10.57 -2.79 -18.48
C TYR A 293 -11.23 -2.70 -19.85
N LYS A 294 -11.46 -3.84 -20.50
CA LYS A 294 -12.20 -3.92 -21.76
C LYS A 294 -13.61 -3.32 -21.62
N LEU A 295 -14.37 -3.71 -20.60
CA LEU A 295 -15.71 -3.17 -20.37
C LEU A 295 -15.69 -1.64 -20.17
N ILE A 296 -14.71 -1.14 -19.41
CA ILE A 296 -14.55 0.31 -19.19
C ILE A 296 -14.26 1.03 -20.51
N ARG A 297 -13.32 0.52 -21.34
CA ARG A 297 -12.99 1.12 -22.65
C ARG A 297 -14.20 1.18 -23.58
N GLU A 298 -14.92 0.08 -23.73
CA GLU A 298 -16.13 -0.01 -24.56
C GLU A 298 -17.20 0.99 -24.12
N LYS A 299 -17.40 1.16 -22.81
CA LYS A 299 -18.42 2.09 -22.27
C LYS A 299 -18.01 3.57 -22.30
N ILE A 300 -16.72 3.87 -22.44
CA ILE A 300 -16.23 5.25 -22.62
C ILE A 300 -16.30 5.67 -24.09
N GLY A 301 -16.43 4.73 -25.02
CA GLY A 301 -16.59 5.00 -26.45
C GLY A 301 -15.30 4.92 -27.26
N GLN A 302 -14.24 4.29 -26.72
CA GLN A 302 -13.05 3.96 -27.50
C GLN A 302 -13.14 2.51 -28.01
N LYS A 303 -13.25 2.35 -29.33
CA LYS A 303 -12.83 1.13 -30.02
C LYS A 303 -11.30 1.10 -30.02
N ASP A 304 -10.68 -0.08 -30.01
CA ASP A 304 -9.24 -0.35 -29.76
C ASP A 304 -8.20 0.31 -30.73
N ASN A 305 -8.53 1.44 -31.37
CA ASN A 305 -7.70 2.14 -32.36
C ASN A 305 -6.69 3.14 -31.76
N LEU A 306 -6.14 2.86 -30.58
CA LEU A 306 -4.93 3.56 -30.12
C LEU A 306 -3.78 2.53 -30.16
N LEU A 307 -3.05 2.59 -31.27
CA LEU A 307 -1.82 1.86 -31.57
C LEU A 307 -0.78 2.06 -30.45
#